data_AF-A0A3S9HKP8-F1
#
_entry.id   AF-A0A3S9HKP8-F1
#
_cell.length_a   1.000
_cell.length_b   1.000
_cell.length_c   1.000
_cell.angle_alpha   90.00
_cell.angle_beta   90.00
_cell.angle_gamma   90.00
#
_symmetry.space_group_name_H-M   'P 1'
#
loop_
_entity.id
_entity.type
_entity.pdbx_description
1 polymer ?
#
loop_
_entity_poly.entity_id
_entity_poly.type
_entity_poly.pdbx_seq_one_letter_code
_entity_poly.pdbx_strand_id
1 'polypeptide(L)'
;MADSESDTISYVIVVRDTSLNARSLFCERFPNHRGGVNPRTHSPYSSVPCEIEEISEFLGWIAQNLSNQYSSICIVINIGTPRTWSSFEVPEKILESIREYGTKLNVLFSSPAIN
;
A
#
# COMPACT_ATOMS: atom_id res chain seq x y z
N MET A 1 -8.32 -30.34 15.44
CA MET A 1 -7.65 -29.09 15.84
C MET A 1 -8.25 -28.04 14.93
N ALA A 2 -9.05 -27.11 15.47
CA ALA A 2 -9.60 -26.03 14.64
C ALA A 2 -8.43 -25.14 14.23
N ASP A 3 -8.23 -24.97 12.92
CA ASP A 3 -7.25 -24.04 12.39
C ASP A 3 -7.50 -22.68 13.02
N SER A 4 -6.61 -22.25 13.91
CA SER A 4 -6.64 -20.90 14.43
C SER A 4 -6.29 -19.99 13.25
N GLU A 5 -7.30 -19.46 12.57
CA GLU A 5 -7.14 -18.40 11.58
C GLU A 5 -6.32 -17.28 12.24
N SER A 6 -5.03 -17.24 11.88
CA SER A 6 -4.09 -16.27 12.39
C SER A 6 -4.36 -14.93 11.73
N ASP A 7 -4.29 -13.85 12.51
CA ASP A 7 -4.35 -12.50 11.96
C ASP A 7 -3.24 -12.33 10.91
N THR A 8 -3.60 -11.82 9.74
CA THR A 8 -2.67 -11.52 8.65
C THR A 8 -2.58 -10.03 8.46
N ILE A 9 -1.37 -9.49 8.35
CA ILE A 9 -1.14 -8.07 8.06
C ILE A 9 -0.23 -8.00 6.85
N SER A 10 -0.57 -7.13 5.89
CA SER A 10 0.29 -6.85 4.74
C SER A 10 0.30 -5.37 4.41
N TYR A 11 1.42 -4.90 3.87
CA TYR A 11 1.63 -3.51 3.52
C TYR A 11 1.80 -3.38 2.01
N VAL A 12 1.17 -2.35 1.44
CA VAL A 12 1.21 -2.08 0.01
C VAL A 12 1.33 -0.59 -0.21
N ILE A 13 2.30 -0.17 -1.03
CA ILE A 13 2.36 1.20 -1.53
C ILE A 13 1.56 1.26 -2.82
N VAL A 14 0.66 2.24 -2.94
CA VAL A 14 -0.18 2.48 -4.12
C VAL A 14 0.11 3.86 -4.68
N VAL A 15 0.41 3.92 -5.97
CA VAL A 15 0.63 5.15 -6.75
C VAL A 15 -0.47 5.26 -7.79
N ARG A 16 -1.18 6.39 -7.82
CA ARG A 16 -2.35 6.60 -8.68
C ARG A 16 -2.05 7.57 -9.82
N ASP A 17 -2.74 7.34 -10.94
CA ASP A 17 -2.72 8.17 -12.15
C ASP A 17 -1.29 8.48 -12.62
N THR A 18 -0.46 7.43 -12.72
CA THR A 18 0.89 7.57 -13.25
C THR A 18 0.87 7.84 -14.76
N SER A 19 1.79 8.68 -15.24
CA SER A 19 2.09 8.78 -16.67
C SER A 19 2.57 7.44 -17.22
N LEU A 20 2.50 7.20 -18.54
CA LEU A 20 3.01 5.96 -19.14
C LEU A 20 4.51 5.75 -18.84
N ASN A 21 5.31 6.82 -18.91
CA ASN A 21 6.74 6.74 -18.62
C ASN A 21 7.01 6.43 -17.14
N ALA A 22 6.28 7.09 -16.24
CA ALA A 22 6.37 6.82 -14.79
C ALA A 22 5.96 5.39 -14.46
N ARG A 23 4.92 4.88 -15.13
CA ARG A 23 4.48 3.49 -14.97
C ARG A 23 5.57 2.52 -15.42
N SER A 24 6.20 2.72 -16.58
CA SER A 24 7.28 1.85 -17.04
C SER A 24 8.44 1.81 -16.05
N LEU A 25 8.90 2.98 -15.58
CA LEU A 25 9.98 3.07 -14.61
C LEU A 25 9.62 2.40 -13.27
N PHE A 26 8.37 2.54 -12.83
CA PHE A 26 7.84 1.85 -11.64
C PHE A 26 7.90 0.33 -11.81
N CYS A 27 7.44 -0.18 -12.95
CA CYS A 27 7.43 -1.63 -13.25
C CYS A 27 8.84 -2.21 -13.30
N GLU A 28 9.81 -1.47 -13.83
CA GLU A 28 11.22 -1.87 -13.87
C GLU A 28 11.84 -1.94 -12.46
N ARG A 29 11.54 -0.95 -11.60
CA ARG A 29 12.05 -0.92 -10.23
C ARG A 29 11.42 -1.98 -9.33
N PHE A 30 10.13 -2.25 -9.51
CA PHE A 30 9.33 -3.12 -8.66
C PHE A 30 8.82 -4.32 -9.47
N PRO A 31 9.60 -5.41 -9.61
CA PRO A 31 9.20 -6.56 -10.43
C PRO A 31 7.93 -7.26 -9.91
N ASN A 32 7.69 -7.20 -8.59
CA ASN A 32 6.48 -7.74 -7.95
C ASN A 32 5.31 -6.74 -7.91
N HIS A 33 5.34 -5.71 -8.76
CA HIS A 33 4.25 -4.75 -8.83
C HIS A 33 2.94 -5.43 -9.25
N ARG A 34 1.85 -4.78 -8.86
CA ARG A 34 0.50 -5.05 -9.33
C ARG A 34 -0.03 -3.77 -9.95
N GLY A 35 -1.03 -3.90 -10.81
CA GLY A 35 -1.71 -2.75 -11.40
C GLY A 35 -3.20 -3.02 -11.49
N GLY A 36 -3.96 -1.94 -11.62
CA GLY A 36 -5.39 -2.04 -11.82
C GLY A 36 -6.00 -0.69 -12.11
N VAL A 37 -7.32 -0.67 -12.07
CA VAL A 37 -8.12 0.53 -12.25
C VAL A 37 -9.04 0.65 -11.04
N ASN A 38 -9.12 1.84 -10.46
CA ASN A 38 -10.08 2.10 -9.39
C ASN A 38 -11.50 2.00 -9.98
N PRO A 39 -12.37 1.09 -9.53
CA PRO A 39 -13.69 0.89 -10.12
C PRO A 39 -14.63 2.09 -9.94
N ARG A 40 -14.35 2.98 -8.98
CA ARG A 40 -15.16 4.18 -8.74
C ARG A 40 -14.71 5.37 -9.58
N THR A 41 -13.41 5.57 -9.70
CA THR A 41 -12.85 6.76 -10.38
C THR A 41 -12.36 6.48 -11.79
N HIS A 42 -12.29 5.21 -12.20
CA HIS A 42 -11.64 4.73 -13.43
C HIS A 42 -10.17 5.16 -13.57
N SER A 43 -9.56 5.64 -12.48
CA SER A 43 -8.15 6.01 -12.40
C SER A 43 -7.25 4.78 -12.40
N PRO A 44 -6.24 4.71 -13.29
CA PRO A 44 -5.23 3.66 -13.20
C PRO A 44 -4.42 3.80 -11.92
N TYR A 45 -3.94 2.67 -11.41
CA TYR A 45 -2.95 2.65 -10.33
C TYR A 45 -1.91 1.56 -10.58
N SER A 46 -0.75 1.80 -9.98
CA SER A 46 0.29 0.81 -9.76
C SER A 46 0.45 0.62 -8.26
N SER A 47 0.80 -0.58 -7.83
CA SER A 47 1.02 -0.88 -6.42
C SER A 47 2.13 -1.89 -6.24
N VAL A 48 2.82 -1.84 -5.11
CA VAL A 48 3.88 -2.80 -4.78
C VAL A 48 3.68 -3.28 -3.34
N PRO A 49 3.56 -4.60 -3.11
CA PRO A 49 3.67 -5.17 -1.78
C PRO A 49 5.07 -4.94 -1.22
N CYS A 50 5.17 -4.62 0.07
CA CYS A 50 6.44 -4.37 0.72
C CYS A 50 6.39 -4.77 2.19
N GLU A 51 7.55 -5.00 2.79
CA GLU A 51 7.70 -5.12 4.24
C GLU A 51 7.81 -3.73 4.90
N ILE A 52 7.57 -3.66 6.21
CA ILE A 52 7.63 -2.39 6.97
C ILE A 52 9.00 -1.72 6.80
N GLU A 53 10.04 -2.53 6.71
CA GLU A 53 11.42 -2.08 6.61
C GLU A 53 11.73 -1.38 5.29
N GLU A 54 11.01 -1.72 4.23
CA GLU A 54 11.22 -1.26 2.86
C GLU A 54 10.45 0.03 2.54
N ILE A 55 9.43 0.36 3.34
CA ILE A 55 8.48 1.45 3.05
C ILE A 55 9.20 2.77 2.78
N SER A 56 10.11 3.20 3.66
CA SER A 56 10.81 4.47 3.49
C SER A 56 11.68 4.48 2.23
N GLU A 57 12.41 3.40 1.94
CA GLU A 57 13.21 3.27 0.73
C GLU A 57 12.34 3.40 -0.53
N PHE A 58 11.20 2.70 -0.56
CA PHE A 58 10.32 2.67 -1.72
C PHE A 58 9.67 4.03 -1.94
N LEU A 59 9.20 4.69 -0.87
CA LEU A 59 8.64 6.04 -0.93
C LEU A 59 9.68 7.06 -1.38
N GLY A 60 10.91 6.99 -0.86
CA GLY A 60 12.01 7.86 -1.27
C GLY A 60 12.32 7.70 -2.76
N TRP A 61 12.41 6.46 -3.24
CA TRP A 61 12.62 6.21 -4.66
C TRP A 61 11.48 6.76 -5.52
N ILE A 62 10.21 6.54 -5.14
CA ILE A 62 9.04 7.06 -5.88
C ILE A 62 9.04 8.59 -5.89
N ALA A 63 9.28 9.23 -4.75
CA ALA A 63 9.31 10.68 -4.63
C ALA A 63 10.41 11.30 -5.52
N GLN A 64 11.58 10.67 -5.57
CA GLN A 64 12.72 11.14 -6.38
C GLN A 64 12.49 10.92 -7.88
N ASN A 65 12.04 9.73 -8.28
CA ASN A 65 12.06 9.30 -9.68
C ASN A 65 10.76 9.59 -10.43
N LEU A 66 9.63 9.67 -9.71
CA LEU A 66 8.30 9.86 -10.30
C LEU A 66 7.68 11.23 -9.96
N SER A 67 8.49 12.17 -9.47
CA SER A 67 8.03 13.51 -9.06
C SER A 67 7.19 14.19 -10.16
N ASN A 68 6.02 14.70 -9.78
CA ASN A 68 5.02 15.32 -10.67
C ASN A 68 4.46 14.42 -11.78
N GLN A 69 4.71 13.11 -11.72
CA GLN A 69 4.22 12.13 -12.71
C GLN A 69 3.19 11.15 -12.14
N TYR A 70 2.63 11.45 -10.97
CA TYR A 70 1.51 10.75 -10.35
C TYR A 70 0.58 11.77 -9.65
N SER A 71 -0.70 11.42 -9.48
CA SER A 71 -1.67 12.30 -8.81
C SER A 71 -1.62 12.17 -7.29
N SER A 72 -1.40 10.95 -6.79
CA SER A 72 -1.37 10.66 -5.37
C SER A 72 -0.66 9.34 -5.07
N ILE A 73 -0.19 9.25 -3.83
CA ILE A 73 0.45 8.07 -3.27
C ILE A 73 -0.16 7.77 -1.89
N CYS A 74 -0.33 6.50 -1.57
CA CYS A 74 -0.73 6.07 -0.24
C CYS A 74 -0.12 4.74 0.16
N ILE A 75 0.03 4.56 1.47
CA ILE A 75 0.31 3.29 2.12
C ILE A 75 -1.03 2.64 2.44
N VAL A 76 -1.19 1.38 2.09
CA VAL A 76 -2.34 0.55 2.42
C VAL A 76 -1.89 -0.53 3.39
N ILE A 77 -2.51 -0.59 4.56
CA ILE A 77 -2.37 -1.71 5.50
C ILE A 77 -3.60 -2.60 5.33
N ASN A 78 -3.42 -3.81 4.82
CA ASN A 78 -4.49 -4.80 4.79
C ASN A 78 -4.35 -5.70 6.01
N ILE A 79 -5.43 -5.80 6.79
CA ILE A 79 -5.47 -6.62 7.99
C ILE A 79 -6.61 -7.62 7.80
N GLY A 80 -6.27 -8.90 7.76
CA GLY A 80 -7.20 -10.01 7.74
C GLY A 80 -7.31 -10.62 9.13
N THR A 81 -8.42 -10.40 9.83
CA THR A 81 -8.68 -11.05 11.14
C THR A 81 -10.16 -11.43 11.31
N PRO A 82 -10.44 -12.59 11.93
CA PRO A 82 -11.79 -12.96 12.36
C PRO A 82 -12.24 -12.26 13.66
N ARG A 83 -11.39 -11.49 14.35
CA ARG A 83 -11.69 -10.89 15.67
C ARG A 83 -12.06 -9.40 15.60
N THR A 84 -12.74 -8.89 16.64
CA THR A 84 -13.08 -7.45 16.81
C THR A 84 -11.86 -6.57 17.14
N TRP A 85 -11.83 -5.33 16.62
CA TRP A 85 -10.60 -4.62 16.24
C TRP A 85 -10.29 -3.35 17.07
N SER A 86 -10.40 -3.40 18.40
CA SER A 86 -10.16 -2.21 19.24
C SER A 86 -8.69 -1.90 19.54
N SER A 87 -7.74 -2.75 19.12
CA SER A 87 -6.33 -2.68 19.57
C SER A 87 -5.28 -2.69 18.45
N PHE A 88 -5.66 -2.49 17.19
CA PHE A 88 -4.64 -2.37 16.13
C PHE A 88 -3.93 -1.01 16.23
N GLU A 89 -2.62 -1.05 16.45
CA GLU A 89 -1.75 0.11 16.44
C GLU A 89 -0.96 0.15 15.13
N VAL A 90 -0.96 1.30 14.46
CA VAL A 90 -0.14 1.50 13.26
C VAL A 90 1.32 1.56 13.70
N PRO A 91 2.22 0.74 13.11
CA PRO A 91 3.64 0.78 13.42
C PRO A 91 4.22 2.21 13.28
N GLU A 92 5.02 2.64 14.26
CA GLU A 92 5.58 4.00 14.31
C GLU A 92 6.36 4.36 13.03
N LYS A 93 7.12 3.41 12.50
CA LYS A 93 7.88 3.57 11.24
C LYS A 93 7.02 3.94 10.03
N ILE A 94 5.76 3.49 9.99
CA ILE A 94 4.80 3.89 8.96
C ILE A 94 4.37 5.34 9.17
N LEU A 95 4.11 5.72 10.44
CA LEU A 95 3.74 7.10 10.79
C LEU A 95 4.88 8.08 10.48
N GLU A 96 6.13 7.70 10.73
CA GLU A 96 7.31 8.47 10.37
C GLU A 96 7.40 8.65 8.84
N SER A 97 7.27 7.57 8.08
CA SER A 97 7.30 7.59 6.62
C SER A 97 6.18 8.47 6.03
N ILE A 98 4.98 8.45 6.63
CA ILE A 98 3.86 9.32 6.25
C ILE A 98 4.23 10.79 6.42
N ARG A 99 4.82 11.15 7.55
CA ARG A 99 5.23 12.53 7.85
C ARG A 99 6.35 13.00 6.94
N GLU A 100 7.34 12.15 6.71
CA GLU A 100 8.52 12.44 5.89
C GLU A 100 8.15 12.71 4.42
N TYR A 101 7.31 11.84 3.84
CA TYR A 101 6.98 11.89 2.41
C TYR A 101 5.62 12.53 2.10
N GLY A 102 4.89 12.98 3.11
CA GLY A 102 3.55 13.57 2.93
C GLY A 102 2.54 12.58 2.30
N THR A 103 2.69 11.29 2.56
CA THR A 103 1.85 10.23 1.96
C THR A 103 0.58 9.97 2.77
N LYS A 104 -0.49 9.48 2.12
CA LYS A 104 -1.74 9.14 2.84
C LYS A 104 -1.68 7.71 3.39
N LEU A 105 -2.38 7.46 4.49
CA LEU A 105 -2.60 6.12 5.04
C LEU A 105 -4.03 5.65 4.80
N ASN A 106 -4.19 4.44 4.30
CA ASN A 106 -5.45 3.72 4.27
C ASN A 106 -5.28 2.40 5.05
N VAL A 107 -6.18 2.16 6.00
CA VAL A 107 -6.24 0.87 6.70
C VAL A 107 -7.48 0.14 6.20
N LEU A 108 -7.27 -1.06 5.65
CA LEU A 108 -8.33 -1.91 5.11
C LEU A 108 -8.47 -3.14 5.99
N PHE A 109 -9.70 -3.36 6.43
CA PHE A 109 -10.06 -4.48 7.27
C PHE A 109 -10.87 -5.48 6.45
N SER A 110 -10.37 -6.70 6.35
CA SER A 110 -11.10 -7.82 5.78
C SER A 110 -11.36 -8.84 6.88
N SER A 111 -12.61 -8.97 7.30
CA SER A 111 -13.04 -10.13 8.07
C SER A 111 -13.57 -11.17 7.09
N PRO A 112 -13.23 -12.46 7.21
CA PRO A 112 -13.96 -13.48 6.47
C PRO A 112 -15.45 -13.31 6.81
N ALA A 113 -16.27 -13.12 5.78
CA ALA A 113 -17.71 -13.16 5.97
C ALA A 113 -18.03 -14.55 6.52
N ILE A 114 -18.57 -14.62 7.74
CA ILE A 114 -19.15 -15.85 8.26
C ILE A 114 -20.34 -16.13 7.35
N ASN A 115 -20.17 -17.05 6.39
CA ASN A 115 -21.25 -17.59 5.56
C ASN A 115 -21.96 -18.72 6.30
#